data_AF-A0A355TV01-F1
#
_entry.id   AF-A0A355TV01-F1
#
_cell.length_a   1.000
_cell.length_b   1.000
_cell.length_c   1.000
_cell.angle_alpha   90.00
_cell.angle_beta   90.00
_cell.angle_gamma   90.00
#
_symmetry.space_group_name_H-M   'P 1'
#
loop_
_entity.id
_entity.type
_entity.pdbx_description
1 polymer ?
#
loop_
_entity_poly.entity_id
_entity_poly.type
_entity_poly.pdbx_seq_one_letter_code
_entity_poly.pdbx_strand_id
1 'polypeptide(L)'
;MAVPLSLISKFLAIWDPHGQYSSAQWQVAQRQASIFGSEQTSEPEAALRRLGFAVEYKPLSVPGLLVWGRVVSNEKRVYLDREALTFLSKSAIALGVKKTVDDWPKRLVLAHELFHILASKRQIEHSELAAIVFACNCIWS
;
A
#
# COMPACT_ATOMS: atom_id res chain seq x y z
N MET A 1 14.82 4.92 8.06
CA MET A 1 14.31 5.16 9.44
C MET A 1 12.88 4.62 9.52
N ALA A 2 12.39 4.15 10.67
CA ALA A 2 10.99 3.68 10.76
C ALA A 2 10.01 4.85 10.64
N VAL A 3 8.99 4.72 9.79
CA VAL A 3 8.01 5.79 9.53
C VAL A 3 7.21 6.10 10.81
N PRO A 4 6.93 7.37 11.14
CA PRO A 4 6.17 7.72 12.33
C PRO A 4 4.78 7.07 12.34
N LEU A 5 4.40 6.43 13.45
CA LEU A 5 3.12 5.75 13.60
C LEU A 5 1.93 6.68 13.31
N SER A 6 2.02 7.95 13.70
CA SER A 6 0.98 8.94 13.44
C SER A 6 0.70 9.17 11.95
N LEU A 7 1.69 9.00 11.08
CA LEU A 7 1.51 9.08 9.64
C LEU A 7 0.79 7.83 9.10
N ILE A 8 1.21 6.65 9.54
CA ILE A 8 0.61 5.37 9.12
C ILE A 8 -0.86 5.31 9.58
N SER A 9 -1.17 5.74 10.80
CA SER A 9 -2.54 5.79 11.32
C SER A 9 -3.44 6.73 10.51
N LYS A 10 -2.93 7.88 10.04
CA LYS A 10 -3.69 8.77 9.16
C LYS A 10 -3.99 8.12 7.81
N PHE A 11 -3.06 7.35 7.26
CA PHE A 11 -3.29 6.63 6.01
C PHE A 11 -4.28 5.49 6.18
N LEU A 12 -4.18 4.73 7.26
CA LEU A 12 -5.17 3.70 7.58
C LEU A 12 -6.57 4.26 7.71
N ALA A 13 -6.73 5.45 8.31
CA ALA A 13 -8.05 6.09 8.39
C ALA A 13 -8.67 6.40 7.01
N ILE A 14 -7.85 6.53 5.96
CA ILE A 14 -8.34 6.67 4.58
C ILE A 14 -8.57 5.30 3.95
N TRP A 15 -7.63 4.38 4.15
CA TRP A 15 -7.58 3.08 3.47
C TRP A 15 -8.60 2.08 4.02
N ASP A 16 -8.75 2.06 5.34
CA ASP A 16 -9.64 1.22 6.11
C ASP A 16 -10.27 2.07 7.25
N PRO A 17 -11.26 2.92 6.93
CA PRO A 17 -11.86 3.86 7.88
C PRO A 17 -12.61 3.18 9.04
N HIS A 18 -12.92 1.89 8.90
CA HIS A 18 -13.60 1.09 9.92
C HIS A 18 -12.63 0.19 10.70
N GLY A 19 -11.35 0.17 10.31
CA GLY A 19 -10.31 -0.63 10.93
C GLY A 19 -10.04 -0.23 12.37
N GLN A 20 -10.29 -1.14 13.30
CA GLN A 20 -9.89 -1.01 14.70
C GLN A 20 -8.74 -1.98 14.99
N TYR A 21 -7.52 -1.43 15.08
CA TYR A 21 -6.31 -2.22 15.29
C TYR A 21 -5.77 -2.01 16.70
N SER A 22 -5.70 -3.10 17.47
CA SER A 22 -5.05 -3.13 18.78
C SER A 22 -3.53 -2.98 18.66
N SER A 23 -2.87 -2.56 19.74
CA SER A 23 -1.41 -2.44 19.82
C SER A 23 -0.69 -3.76 19.46
N ALA A 24 -1.27 -4.91 19.81
CA ALA A 24 -0.72 -6.21 19.47
C ALA A 24 -0.73 -6.47 17.96
N GLN A 25 -1.85 -6.18 17.28
CA GLN A 25 -1.97 -6.31 15.82
C GLN A 25 -0.98 -5.40 15.09
N TRP A 26 -0.79 -4.18 15.59
CA TRP A 26 0.23 -3.27 15.09
C TRP A 26 1.64 -3.83 15.17
N GLN A 27 2.03 -4.39 16.31
CA GLN A 27 3.35 -5.00 16.48
C GLN A 27 3.54 -6.22 15.57
N VAL A 28 2.50 -7.04 15.40
CA VAL A 28 2.51 -8.19 14.47
C VAL A 28 2.72 -7.71 13.03
N ALA A 29 1.94 -6.72 12.58
CA ALA A 29 2.04 -6.18 11.24
C ALA A 29 3.39 -5.53 10.95
N GLN A 30 3.97 -4.81 11.92
CA GLN A 30 5.33 -4.26 11.79
C GLN A 30 6.38 -5.37 11.62
N ARG A 31 6.30 -6.44 12.43
CA ARG A 31 7.20 -7.59 12.28
C ARG A 31 7.04 -8.25 10.91
N GLN A 32 5.81 -8.43 10.43
CA GLN A 32 5.58 -9.05 9.11
C GLN A 32 6.03 -8.17 7.95
N ALA A 33 5.83 -6.86 8.03
CA ALA A 33 6.38 -5.91 7.05
C ALA A 33 7.91 -5.97 7.00
N SER A 34 8.57 -6.20 8.15
CA SER A 34 10.03 -6.30 8.23
C SER A 34 10.62 -7.58 7.63
N ILE A 35 9.81 -8.64 7.46
CA ILE A 35 10.25 -9.88 6.76
C ILE A 35 10.72 -9.55 5.34
N PHE A 36 10.10 -8.57 4.70
CA PHE A 36 10.43 -8.11 3.35
C PHE A 36 11.20 -6.78 3.37
N GLY A 37 11.90 -6.48 4.47
CA GLY A 37 12.60 -5.22 4.64
C GLY A 37 13.62 -4.92 3.54
N SER A 38 14.28 -5.96 3.01
CA SER A 38 15.23 -5.85 1.90
C SER A 38 14.59 -5.52 0.55
N GLU A 39 13.29 -5.78 0.41
CA GLU A 39 12.50 -5.57 -0.80
C GLU A 39 11.77 -4.23 -0.79
N GLN A 40 11.79 -3.51 0.34
CA GLN A 40 11.27 -2.15 0.43
C GLN A 40 12.05 -1.24 -0.53
N THR A 41 11.32 -0.45 -1.32
CA THR A 41 11.92 0.40 -2.34
C THR A 41 11.04 1.61 -2.65
N SER A 42 11.67 2.75 -2.92
CA SER A 42 10.98 3.96 -3.39
C SER A 42 10.45 3.84 -4.82
N GLU A 43 10.85 2.80 -5.56
CA GLU A 43 10.48 2.52 -6.96
C GLU A 43 9.72 1.18 -7.09
N PRO A 44 8.54 1.03 -6.44
CA PRO A 44 7.81 -0.24 -6.40
C PRO A 44 7.34 -0.70 -7.78
N GLU A 45 7.07 0.22 -8.71
CA GLU A 45 6.75 -0.13 -10.10
C GLU A 45 7.92 -0.85 -10.78
N ALA A 46 9.15 -0.38 -10.57
CA ALA A 46 10.33 -1.04 -11.13
C ALA A 46 10.59 -2.41 -10.48
N ALA A 47 10.28 -2.57 -9.20
CA ALA A 47 10.31 -3.89 -8.55
C ALA A 47 9.26 -4.85 -9.12
N LEU A 48 8.02 -4.40 -9.32
CA LEU A 48 6.97 -5.19 -9.95
C LEU A 48 7.34 -5.62 -11.37
N ARG A 49 7.89 -4.70 -12.17
CA ARG A 49 8.39 -5.01 -13.53
C ARG A 49 9.48 -6.09 -13.52
N ARG A 50 10.41 -6.04 -12.55
CA ARG A 50 11.43 -7.10 -12.37
C ARG A 50 10.82 -8.45 -12.01
N LEU A 51 9.67 -8.47 -11.35
CA LEU A 51 8.87 -9.68 -11.08
C LEU A 51 7.98 -10.12 -12.26
N GLY A 52 8.10 -9.42 -13.40
CA GLY A 52 7.35 -9.69 -14.63
C GLY A 52 5.95 -9.08 -14.67
N PHE A 53 5.59 -8.22 -13.71
CA PHE A 53 4.28 -7.58 -13.69
C PHE A 53 4.25 -6.27 -14.48
N ALA A 54 3.18 -6.08 -15.26
CA ALA A 54 2.87 -4.80 -15.90
C ALA A 54 1.78 -4.05 -15.12
N VAL A 55 1.94 -2.72 -15.02
CA VAL A 55 1.00 -1.84 -14.34
C VAL A 55 0.08 -1.16 -15.35
N GLU A 56 -1.22 -1.24 -15.13
CA GLU A 56 -2.23 -0.64 -16.00
C GLU A 56 -3.28 0.11 -15.19
N TYR A 57 -3.91 1.11 -15.81
CA TYR A 57 -5.06 1.78 -15.22
C TYR A 57 -6.35 1.14 -15.71
N LYS A 58 -7.24 0.81 -14.77
CA LYS A 58 -8.56 0.25 -15.05
C LYS A 58 -9.54 0.77 -14.01
N PRO A 59 -10.79 1.11 -14.37
CA PRO A 59 -11.83 1.34 -13.37
C PRO A 59 -12.05 0.06 -12.56
N LEU A 60 -11.83 0.13 -11.25
CA LEU A 60 -11.98 -1.00 -10.32
C LEU A 60 -13.04 -0.73 -9.26
N SER A 61 -13.19 0.54 -8.88
CA SER A 61 -14.10 1.01 -7.86
C SER A 61 -15.55 0.89 -8.34
N VAL A 62 -16.45 0.61 -7.39
CA VAL A 62 -17.90 0.57 -7.60
C VAL A 62 -18.57 1.52 -6.61
N PRO A 63 -19.83 1.92 -6.82
CA PRO A 63 -20.52 2.80 -5.89
C PRO A 63 -20.45 2.27 -4.44
N GLY A 64 -19.87 3.08 -3.54
CA GLY A 64 -19.69 2.72 -2.13
C GLY A 64 -18.43 1.92 -1.78
N LEU A 65 -17.61 1.53 -2.76
CA LEU A 65 -16.37 0.79 -2.51
C LEU A 65 -15.23 1.27 -3.42
N LEU A 66 -14.22 1.88 -2.82
CA LEU A 66 -12.98 2.26 -3.49
C LEU A 66 -12.03 1.06 -3.54
N VAL A 67 -11.51 0.77 -4.73
CA VAL A 67 -10.47 -0.25 -4.93
C VAL A 67 -9.21 0.45 -5.41
N TRP A 68 -8.20 0.55 -4.55
CA TRP A 68 -6.97 1.30 -4.83
C TRP A 68 -6.14 0.64 -5.94
N GLY A 69 -6.00 -0.68 -5.85
CA GLY A 69 -5.28 -1.51 -6.80
C GLY A 69 -5.73 -2.96 -6.72
N ARG A 70 -5.36 -3.74 -7.73
CA ARG A 70 -5.64 -5.18 -7.78
C ARG A 70 -4.54 -5.92 -8.53
N VAL A 71 -3.96 -6.92 -7.88
CA VAL A 71 -3.07 -7.89 -8.52
C VAL A 71 -3.88 -9.00 -9.20
N VAL A 72 -3.53 -9.30 -10.44
CA VAL A 72 -4.03 -10.46 -11.20
C VAL A 72 -2.83 -11.31 -11.60
N SER A 73 -2.50 -12.28 -10.75
CA SER A 73 -1.24 -13.03 -10.77
C SER A 73 -1.03 -13.88 -12.03
N ASN A 74 -2.09 -14.48 -12.56
CA ASN A 74 -2.08 -15.28 -13.79
C ASN A 74 -1.78 -14.44 -15.03
N GLU A 75 -2.26 -13.20 -15.07
CA GLU A 75 -2.04 -12.27 -16.17
C GLU A 75 -0.74 -11.45 -16.00
N LYS A 76 -0.09 -11.56 -14.83
CA LYS A 76 1.03 -10.71 -14.43
C LYS A 76 0.68 -9.23 -14.57
N ARG A 77 -0.50 -8.84 -14.10
CA ARG A 77 -0.99 -7.46 -14.13
C ARG A 77 -1.22 -6.92 -12.73
N VAL A 78 -0.94 -5.63 -12.57
CA VAL A 78 -1.39 -4.83 -11.44
C VAL A 78 -2.25 -3.70 -11.99
N TYR A 79 -3.53 -3.73 -11.67
CA TYR A 79 -4.47 -2.69 -12.05
C TYR A 79 -4.53 -1.62 -10.98
N LEU A 80 -4.56 -0.36 -11.40
CA LEU A 80 -4.75 0.81 -10.54
C LEU A 80 -6.01 1.56 -10.96
N ASP A 81 -6.73 2.09 -9.98
CA ASP A 81 -7.90 2.93 -10.22
C ASP A 81 -7.55 4.42 -10.10
N ARG A 82 -7.77 5.19 -11.17
CA ARG A 82 -7.48 6.63 -11.20
C ARG A 82 -8.33 7.44 -10.21
N GLU A 83 -9.60 7.07 -10.03
CA GLU A 83 -10.52 7.76 -9.13
C GLU A 83 -10.09 7.51 -7.68
N ALA A 84 -9.77 6.26 -7.34
CA ALA A 84 -9.28 5.91 -6.01
C ALA A 84 -7.97 6.63 -5.69
N LEU A 85 -7.00 6.66 -6.62
CA LEU A 85 -5.74 7.40 -6.41
C LEU A 85 -5.97 8.90 -6.22
N THR A 86 -6.93 9.48 -6.95
CA THR A 86 -7.28 10.89 -6.82
C THR A 86 -7.92 11.18 -5.46
N PHE A 87 -8.81 10.30 -5.00
CA PHE A 87 -9.40 10.38 -3.67
C PHE A 87 -8.34 10.29 -2.58
N LEU A 88 -7.44 9.30 -2.67
CA LEU A 88 -6.33 9.12 -1.73
C LEU A 88 -5.45 10.38 -1.64
N SER A 89 -5.13 10.98 -2.79
CA SER A 89 -4.36 12.23 -2.86
C SER A 89 -5.05 13.39 -2.15
N LYS A 90 -6.36 13.58 -2.40
CA LYS A 90 -7.15 14.66 -1.78
C LYS A 90 -7.33 14.47 -0.27
N SER A 91 -7.64 13.25 0.15
CA SER A 91 -7.86 12.92 1.57
C SER A 91 -6.58 13.07 2.39
N ALA A 92 -5.42 12.71 1.84
CA ALA A 92 -4.14 12.89 2.52
C ALA A 92 -3.78 14.36 2.75
N ILE A 93 -4.11 15.25 1.79
CA ILE A 93 -3.94 16.70 1.96
C ILE A 93 -4.80 17.21 3.12
N ALA A 94 -6.07 16.78 3.17
CA ALA A 94 -6.98 17.16 4.26
C ALA A 94 -6.49 16.70 5.65
N LEU A 95 -5.76 15.58 5.72
CA LEU A 95 -5.16 15.06 6.96
C LEU A 95 -3.78 15.67 7.29
N GLY A 96 -3.33 16.67 6.52
CA GLY A 96 -2.06 17.35 6.74
C GLY A 96 -0.84 16.50 6.38
N VAL A 97 -1.01 15.46 5.56
CA VAL A 97 0.13 14.75 4.97
C VAL A 97 0.70 15.65 3.87
N LYS A 98 1.85 16.28 4.16
CA LYS A 98 2.53 17.12 3.19
C LYS A 98 2.93 16.27 1.97
N LYS A 99 2.65 16.76 0.76
CA LYS A 99 3.16 16.16 -0.49
C LYS A 99 4.68 16.20 -0.44
N THR A 100 5.31 15.08 -0.13
CA THR A 100 6.79 14.98 -0.06
C THR A 100 7.40 14.39 -1.33
N VAL A 101 6.62 13.70 -2.17
CA VAL A 101 7.11 13.02 -3.38
C VAL A 101 6.06 13.09 -4.50
N ASP A 102 6.48 13.32 -5.74
CA ASP A 102 5.61 13.22 -6.93
C ASP A 102 5.11 11.78 -7.12
N ASP A 103 3.84 11.64 -7.52
CA ASP A 103 3.15 10.35 -7.72
C ASP A 103 3.11 9.41 -6.49
N TRP A 104 3.26 9.94 -5.27
CA TRP A 104 3.22 9.11 -4.05
C TRP A 104 1.96 8.23 -3.90
N PRO A 105 0.72 8.60 -4.31
CA PRO A 105 -0.42 7.71 -4.16
C PRO A 105 -0.25 6.43 -4.99
N LYS A 106 0.24 6.58 -6.23
CA LYS A 106 0.54 5.45 -7.11
C LYS A 106 1.61 4.57 -6.49
N ARG A 107 2.71 5.17 -6.03
CA ARG A 107 3.83 4.43 -5.42
C ARG A 107 3.36 3.68 -4.17
N LEU A 108 2.55 4.30 -3.32
CA LEU A 108 2.00 3.68 -2.12
C LEU A 108 1.16 2.44 -2.47
N VAL A 109 0.23 2.57 -3.40
CA VAL A 109 -0.61 1.44 -3.83
C VAL A 109 0.23 0.34 -4.47
N LEU A 110 1.20 0.68 -5.31
CA LEU A 110 2.07 -0.34 -5.91
C LEU A 110 2.96 -1.04 -4.87
N ALA A 111 3.44 -0.34 -3.85
CA ALA A 111 4.19 -0.96 -2.76
C ALA A 111 3.30 -1.88 -1.92
N HIS A 112 2.03 -1.49 -1.70
CA HIS A 112 1.02 -2.34 -1.08
C HIS A 112 0.79 -3.63 -1.86
N GLU A 113 0.57 -3.53 -3.17
CA GLU A 113 0.40 -4.70 -4.04
C GLU A 113 1.67 -5.56 -4.13
N LEU A 114 2.85 -4.93 -4.13
CA LEU A 114 4.14 -5.62 -4.10
C LEU A 114 4.26 -6.49 -2.85
N PHE A 115 3.87 -5.98 -1.68
CA PHE A 115 3.85 -6.78 -0.45
C PHE A 115 3.01 -8.04 -0.62
N HIS A 116 1.78 -7.92 -1.14
CA HIS A 116 0.88 -9.07 -1.33
C HIS A 116 1.46 -10.10 -2.31
N ILE A 117 2.17 -9.67 -3.35
CA ILE A 117 2.87 -10.57 -4.26
C ILE A 117 3.99 -11.32 -3.53
N LEU A 118 4.82 -10.62 -2.76
CA LEU A 118 5.92 -11.22 -1.98
C LEU A 118 5.40 -12.17 -0.88
N ALA A 119 4.28 -11.80 -0.26
CA ALA A 119 3.61 -12.54 0.80
C ALA A 119 2.79 -13.74 0.31
N SER A 120 2.52 -13.85 -1.00
CA SER A 120 1.56 -14.82 -1.56
C SER A 120 1.74 -16.29 -1.17
N LYS A 121 2.94 -16.71 -0.76
CA LYS A 121 3.25 -18.08 -0.32
C LYS A 121 3.40 -18.23 1.19
N ARG A 122 3.15 -17.16 1.95
CA ARG A 122 3.31 -17.12 3.41
C ARG A 122 1.97 -16.92 4.10
N GLN A 123 1.85 -17.45 5.31
CA GLN A 123 0.74 -17.10 6.19
C GLN A 123 1.07 -15.76 6.85
N ILE A 124 0.42 -14.70 6.37
CA ILE A 124 0.52 -13.35 6.95
C ILE A 124 -0.79 -13.07 7.68
N GLU A 125 -0.73 -13.04 9.01
CA GLU A 125 -1.77 -12.44 9.85
C GLU A 125 -1.90 -10.94 9.56
N HIS A 126 -3.11 -10.37 9.58
CA HIS A 126 -3.32 -8.93 9.35
C HIS A 126 -2.63 -8.39 8.07
N SER A 127 -2.76 -9.13 6.96
CA SER A 127 -2.08 -8.85 5.69
C SER A 127 -2.22 -7.41 5.20
N GLU A 128 -3.41 -6.81 5.31
CA GLU A 128 -3.65 -5.42 4.89
C GLU A 128 -2.87 -4.42 5.76
N LEU A 129 -2.88 -4.59 7.08
CA LEU A 129 -2.14 -3.71 7.98
C LEU A 129 -0.62 -3.82 7.74
N ALA A 130 -0.11 -5.05 7.55
CA ALA A 130 1.28 -5.28 7.23
C ALA A 130 1.68 -4.67 5.87
N ALA A 131 0.82 -4.81 4.85
CA ALA A 131 1.02 -4.23 3.53
C ALA A 131 1.07 -2.70 3.57
N ILE A 132 0.19 -2.06 4.35
CA ILE A 132 0.18 -0.60 4.52
C ILE A 132 1.44 -0.13 5.26
N VAL A 133 1.85 -0.82 6.32
CA VAL A 133 3.11 -0.51 7.02
C VAL A 133 4.30 -0.64 6.06
N PHE A 134 4.37 -1.73 5.29
CA PHE A 134 5.40 -1.94 4.27
C PHE A 134 5.39 -0.82 3.21
N ALA A 135 4.21 -0.46 2.71
CA ALA A 135 4.04 0.58 1.71
C ALA A 135 4.46 1.95 2.24
N CYS A 136 4.06 2.30 3.47
CA CYS A 136 4.50 3.53 4.09
C CYS A 136 6.03 3.57 4.23
N ASN A 137 6.66 2.48 4.66
CA ASN A 137 8.12 2.40 4.73
C ASN A 137 8.76 2.62 3.34
N CYS A 138 8.23 2.06 2.27
CA CYS A 138 8.75 2.30 0.91
C CYS A 138 8.77 3.78 0.51
N ILE A 139 7.82 4.59 1.01
CA ILE A 139 7.67 5.99 0.60
C ILE A 139 8.40 6.97 1.53
N TRP A 140 8.46 6.68 2.84
CA TRP A 140 8.88 7.65 3.86
C TRP A 140 10.04 7.21 4.75
N SER A 141 10.69 6.07 4.47
CA SER A 141 11.85 5.59 5.27
C SER A 141 13.20 6.16 4.86
#